data_AF-A0A9N8ESX8-F1
#
_entry.id   AF-A0A9N8ESX8-F1
#
_cell.length_a   1.000
_cell.length_b   1.000
_cell.length_c   1.000
_cell.angle_alpha   90.00
_cell.angle_beta   90.00
_cell.angle_gamma   90.00
#
_symmetry.space_group_name_H-M   'P 1'
#
loop_
_entity.id
_entity.type
_entity.pdbx_description
1 polymer ?
#
loop_
_entity_poly.entity_id
_entity_poly.type
_entity_poly.pdbx_seq_one_letter_code
_entity_poly.pdbx_strand_id
1 'polypeptide(L)'
;MVFSDSINLPDSFVPPQNVAVLGRGKRYLKHPGNRRLRELVQSEIPNYLSSPNRKDKSGIILRVIEIMRKGTAGQVGFVRYDTISGKWFLVDDGTARVSVAQIFRDALSKHYRSSRQHKQKKRQAIKEQKSMSPPSPSTGPANDHQAKECTAVTTKGSMSQSMSLSSLIFQTPGVSSTAGMSKMPGRCTQVLQKALRDSRELLSTVEDSTENQAVFDSLFDAFADSVNTDSNPYEPTPIASQVIPQQQPRQSSFHFGDVFQANILV
;
A
#
# COMPACT_ATOMS: atom_id res chain seq x y z
N MET A 1 18.18 6.89 11.05
CA MET A 1 16.90 6.77 11.76
C MET A 1 17.12 5.85 12.95
N VAL A 2 17.27 6.44 14.13
CA VAL A 2 17.42 5.71 15.40
C VAL A 2 16.03 5.21 15.77
N PHE A 3 15.83 3.89 15.80
CA PHE A 3 14.57 3.31 16.23
C PHE A 3 14.48 3.45 17.75
N SER A 4 13.44 4.15 18.21
CA SER A 4 13.14 4.45 19.61
C SER A 4 13.23 3.24 20.53
N ASP A 5 13.59 3.53 21.79
CA ASP A 5 13.82 2.62 22.92
C ASP A 5 12.83 1.46 22.96
N SER A 6 13.23 0.35 22.32
CA SER A 6 12.45 -0.87 22.32
C SER A 6 12.73 -1.59 23.64
N ILE A 7 11.72 -1.74 24.49
CA ILE A 7 11.88 -2.39 25.79
C ILE A 7 12.24 -3.86 25.55
N ASN A 8 13.42 -4.27 26.02
CA ASN A 8 13.89 -5.65 25.99
C ASN A 8 13.01 -6.52 26.90
N LEU A 9 12.53 -7.65 26.39
CA LEU A 9 11.86 -8.67 27.19
C LEU A 9 12.89 -9.66 27.75
N PRO A 10 12.56 -10.40 28.82
CA PRO A 10 13.45 -11.42 29.38
C PRO A 10 13.90 -12.46 28.34
N ASP A 11 15.10 -13.01 28.51
CA ASP A 11 15.66 -14.01 27.56
C ASP A 11 14.84 -15.31 27.52
N SER A 12 14.10 -15.62 28.58
CA SER A 12 13.16 -16.75 28.65
C SER A 12 11.76 -16.43 28.09
N PHE A 13 11.55 -15.26 27.51
CA PHE A 13 10.25 -14.86 26.99
C PHE A 13 9.88 -15.69 25.75
N VAL A 14 8.76 -16.41 25.84
CA VAL A 14 8.13 -17.09 24.72
C VAL A 14 6.80 -16.38 24.43
N PRO A 15 6.59 -15.85 23.21
CA PRO A 15 5.34 -15.16 22.89
C PRO A 15 4.13 -16.07 23.14
N PRO A 16 3.19 -15.67 24.00
CA PRO A 16 1.98 -16.47 24.24
C PRO A 16 1.06 -16.43 23.01
N GLN A 17 0.10 -17.34 22.97
CA GLN A 17 -0.78 -17.49 21.80
C GLN A 17 -1.62 -16.25 21.48
N ASN A 18 -1.85 -15.38 22.47
CA ASN A 18 -2.65 -14.17 22.34
C ASN A 18 -1.85 -12.92 21.90
N VAL A 19 -0.52 -13.01 21.84
CA VAL A 19 0.36 -11.89 21.46
C VAL A 19 0.67 -11.96 19.96
N ALA A 20 0.54 -10.84 19.27
CA ALA A 20 0.90 -10.71 17.87
C ALA A 20 2.43 -10.59 17.72
N VAL A 21 2.98 -11.38 16.79
CA VAL A 21 4.42 -11.39 16.52
C VAL A 21 4.70 -10.71 15.20
N LEU A 22 5.37 -9.57 15.24
CA LEU A 22 5.77 -8.83 14.05
C LEU A 22 7.05 -9.41 13.46
N GLY A 23 7.02 -9.70 12.16
CA GLY A 23 8.16 -10.24 11.44
C GLY A 23 7.84 -10.55 9.98
N ARG A 24 8.86 -10.92 9.20
CA ARG A 24 8.73 -11.28 7.79
C ARG A 24 8.72 -12.79 7.58
N GLY A 25 7.87 -13.26 6.67
CA GLY A 25 7.83 -14.65 6.23
C GLY A 25 6.67 -15.48 6.79
N LYS A 26 6.53 -16.71 6.27
CA LYS A 26 5.39 -17.61 6.53
C LYS A 26 5.29 -18.08 7.97
N ARG A 27 6.41 -18.14 8.71
CA ARG A 27 6.44 -18.58 10.11
C ARG A 27 5.59 -17.67 11.01
N TYR A 28 5.75 -16.36 10.88
CA TYR A 28 4.96 -15.39 11.64
C TYR A 28 3.51 -15.37 11.18
N LEU A 29 3.27 -15.57 9.89
CA LEU A 29 1.90 -15.62 9.36
C LEU A 29 1.04 -16.70 10.05
N LYS A 30 1.63 -17.86 10.38
CA LYS A 30 0.92 -18.98 11.02
C LYS A 30 0.77 -18.87 12.54
N HIS A 31 1.42 -17.90 13.18
CA HIS A 31 1.35 -17.71 14.63
C HIS A 31 -0.10 -17.49 15.10
N PRO A 32 -0.57 -18.14 16.18
CA PRO A 32 -1.94 -17.99 16.67
C PRO A 32 -2.34 -16.54 16.93
N GLY A 33 -1.47 -15.73 17.55
CA GLY A 33 -1.76 -14.32 17.82
C GLY A 33 -1.91 -13.49 16.54
N ASN A 34 -1.20 -13.86 15.47
CA ASN A 34 -1.34 -13.20 14.17
C ASN A 34 -2.59 -13.66 13.41
N ARG A 35 -3.07 -14.89 13.65
CA ARG A 35 -4.39 -15.33 13.15
C ARG A 35 -5.50 -14.53 13.82
N ARG A 36 -5.47 -14.44 15.14
CA ARG A 36 -6.41 -13.63 15.94
C ARG A 36 -6.42 -12.16 15.49
N LEU A 37 -5.25 -11.56 15.30
CA LEU A 37 -5.13 -10.19 14.79
C LEU A 37 -5.79 -10.04 13.41
N ARG A 38 -5.58 -10.98 12.49
CA ARG A 38 -6.23 -10.95 11.17
C ARG A 38 -7.74 -11.11 11.27
N GLU A 39 -8.24 -12.02 12.11
CA GLU A 39 -9.67 -12.21 12.34
C GLU A 39 -10.31 -10.94 12.89
N LEU A 40 -9.67 -10.30 13.86
CA LEU A 40 -10.10 -9.02 14.42
C LEU A 40 -10.12 -7.91 13.35
N VAL A 41 -9.07 -7.80 12.53
CA VAL A 41 -9.06 -6.87 11.40
C VAL A 41 -10.20 -7.16 10.42
N GLN A 42 -10.46 -8.43 10.09
CA GLN A 42 -11.57 -8.80 9.19
C GLN A 42 -12.93 -8.33 9.76
N SER A 43 -13.16 -8.47 11.06
CA SER A 43 -14.40 -7.98 11.69
C SER A 43 -14.55 -6.45 11.66
N GLU A 44 -13.45 -5.70 11.57
CA GLU A 44 -13.45 -4.22 11.56
C GLU A 44 -13.39 -3.62 10.14
N ILE A 45 -13.21 -4.44 9.09
CA ILE A 45 -13.29 -4.00 7.68
C ILE A 45 -14.55 -3.19 7.36
N PRO A 46 -15.78 -3.59 7.74
CA PRO A 46 -16.98 -2.82 7.40
C PRO A 46 -16.93 -1.39 7.97
N ASN A 47 -16.54 -1.26 9.25
CA ASN A 47 -16.38 0.04 9.91
C ASN A 47 -15.29 0.88 9.24
N TYR A 48 -14.19 0.24 8.82
CA TYR A 48 -13.09 0.91 8.15
C TYR A 48 -13.49 1.43 6.76
N LEU A 49 -14.32 0.68 6.04
CA LEU A 49 -14.85 1.05 4.72
C LEU A 49 -15.92 2.15 4.81
N SER A 50 -16.78 2.12 5.84
CA SER A 50 -17.81 3.13 6.04
C SER A 50 -17.26 4.47 6.54
N SER A 51 -16.03 4.48 7.05
CA SER A 51 -15.38 5.68 7.57
C SER A 51 -14.91 6.63 6.45
N PRO A 52 -15.42 7.88 6.36
CA PRO A 52 -15.00 8.82 5.33
C PRO A 52 -13.65 9.45 5.65
N ASN A 53 -13.38 9.75 6.93
CA ASN A 53 -12.22 10.55 7.31
C ASN A 53 -11.01 9.69 7.68
N ARG A 54 -9.82 10.28 7.51
CA ARG A 54 -8.55 9.67 7.95
C ARG A 54 -8.49 9.50 9.47
N LYS A 55 -9.08 10.44 10.23
CA LYS A 55 -9.15 10.38 11.70
C LYS A 55 -9.93 9.14 12.17
N ASP A 56 -11.11 8.90 11.60
CA ASP A 56 -11.97 7.75 11.92
C ASP A 56 -11.26 6.41 11.66
N LYS A 57 -10.59 6.30 10.50
CA LYS A 57 -9.77 5.12 10.15
C LYS A 57 -8.62 4.90 11.14
N SER A 58 -7.96 5.97 11.57
CA SER A 58 -6.93 5.89 12.60
C SER A 58 -7.52 5.43 13.94
N GLY A 59 -8.72 5.89 14.30
CA GLY A 59 -9.44 5.44 15.49
C GLY A 59 -9.73 3.94 15.47
N ILE A 60 -10.16 3.40 14.33
CA ILE A 60 -10.38 1.95 14.15
C ILE A 60 -9.08 1.15 14.32
N ILE A 61 -7.97 1.64 13.75
CA ILE A 61 -6.66 1.00 13.93
C ILE A 61 -6.25 0.98 15.41
N LEU A 62 -6.43 2.09 16.12
CA LEU A 62 -6.13 2.18 17.55
C LEU A 62 -7.01 1.24 18.38
N ARG A 63 -8.30 1.15 18.06
CA ARG A 63 -9.23 0.21 18.69
C ARG A 63 -8.75 -1.24 18.56
N VAL A 64 -8.31 -1.65 17.38
CA VAL A 64 -7.76 -3.01 17.15
C VAL A 64 -6.53 -3.27 18.02
N ILE A 65 -5.62 -2.29 18.13
CA ILE A 65 -4.41 -2.38 18.97
C ILE A 65 -4.80 -2.51 20.44
N GLU A 66 -5.75 -1.71 20.89
CA GLU A 66 -6.24 -1.71 22.28
C GLU A 66 -6.88 -3.06 22.64
N ILE A 67 -7.72 -3.62 21.77
CA ILE A 67 -8.32 -4.95 21.97
C ILE A 67 -7.23 -6.03 22.06
N MET A 68 -6.21 -5.97 21.21
CA MET A 68 -5.08 -6.90 21.26
C MET A 68 -4.29 -6.81 22.57
N ARG A 69 -4.02 -5.59 23.06
CA ARG A 69 -3.31 -5.38 24.33
C ARG A 69 -4.13 -5.83 25.53
N LYS A 70 -5.41 -5.46 25.61
CA LYS A 70 -6.34 -5.87 26.67
C LYS A 70 -6.50 -7.39 26.74
N GLY A 71 -6.39 -8.07 25.60
CA GLY A 71 -6.47 -9.54 25.51
C GLY A 71 -5.21 -10.29 25.93
N THR A 72 -4.17 -9.62 26.45
CA THR A 72 -2.89 -10.21 26.83
C THR A 72 -2.51 -9.87 28.26
N ALA A 73 -1.99 -10.85 29.02
CA ALA A 73 -1.43 -10.60 30.34
C ALA A 73 -0.26 -9.60 30.22
N GLY A 74 -0.29 -8.54 31.02
CA GLY A 74 0.74 -7.50 31.01
C GLY A 74 0.68 -6.52 29.82
N GLN A 75 -0.43 -6.47 29.07
CA GLN A 75 -0.68 -5.48 28.01
C GLN A 75 0.38 -5.43 26.88
N VAL A 76 1.13 -6.52 26.70
CA VAL A 76 2.20 -6.62 25.71
C VAL A 76 1.64 -6.38 24.30
N GLY A 77 0.60 -7.12 23.92
CA GLY A 77 -0.08 -7.02 22.62
C GLY A 77 0.76 -7.43 21.40
N PHE A 78 1.92 -6.79 21.19
CA PHE A 78 2.78 -6.88 20.02
C PHE A 78 4.25 -7.05 20.42
N VAL A 79 4.91 -8.04 19.83
CA VAL A 79 6.35 -8.28 20.03
C VAL A 79 7.07 -8.46 18.70
N ARG A 80 8.37 -8.20 18.69
CA ARG A 80 9.25 -8.44 17.55
C ARG A 80 10.47 -9.21 18.02
N TYR A 81 10.90 -10.19 17.22
CA TYR A 81 12.16 -10.88 17.45
C TYR A 81 13.26 -10.15 16.70
N ASP A 82 14.33 -9.79 17.40
CA ASP A 82 15.55 -9.32 16.76
C ASP A 82 16.50 -10.50 16.53
N THR A 83 16.87 -10.70 15.28
CA THR A 83 17.77 -11.78 14.88
C THR A 83 19.23 -11.50 15.23
N ILE A 84 19.60 -10.23 15.44
CA ILE A 84 20.98 -9.84 15.77
C ILE A 84 21.25 -10.09 17.24
N SER A 85 20.43 -9.54 18.13
CA SER A 85 20.56 -9.76 19.57
C SER A 85 20.04 -11.11 20.03
N GLY A 86 19.18 -11.77 19.24
CA GLY A 86 18.52 -13.02 19.64
C GLY A 86 17.44 -12.82 20.71
N LYS A 87 16.95 -11.59 20.91
CA LYS A 87 16.00 -11.23 21.98
C LYS A 87 14.64 -10.81 21.43
N TRP A 88 13.64 -10.88 22.30
CA TRP A 88 12.30 -10.34 22.04
C TRP A 88 12.18 -8.91 22.54
N PHE A 89 11.50 -8.08 21.76
CA PHE A 89 11.27 -6.68 22.05
C PHE A 89 9.78 -6.38 22.06
N LEU A 90 9.37 -5.56 23.04
CA LEU A 90 8.05 -4.95 23.03
C LEU A 90 7.98 -3.94 21.88
N VAL A 91 6.89 -3.98 21.14
CA VAL A 91 6.67 -3.08 20.01
C VAL A 91 5.92 -1.84 20.47
N ASP A 92 6.47 -0.66 20.13
CA ASP A 92 5.84 0.63 20.34
C ASP A 92 4.53 0.81 19.55
N ASP A 93 3.65 1.67 20.06
CA ASP A 93 2.37 2.07 19.47
C ASP A 93 2.49 2.52 18.03
N GLY A 94 3.52 3.30 17.69
CA GLY A 94 3.75 3.78 16.33
C GLY A 94 3.98 2.62 15.36
N THR A 95 4.83 1.67 15.75
CA THR A 95 5.15 0.49 14.93
C THR A 95 3.96 -0.47 14.86
N ALA A 96 3.22 -0.64 15.96
CA ALA A 96 1.99 -1.43 15.99
C ALA A 96 0.94 -0.84 15.04
N ARG A 97 0.74 0.50 15.06
CA ARG A 97 -0.18 1.23 14.17
C ARG A 97 0.15 1.01 12.71
N VAL A 98 1.41 1.19 12.31
CA VAL A 98 1.84 0.97 10.92
C VAL A 98 1.60 -0.47 10.49
N SER A 99 1.87 -1.43 11.38
CA SER A 99 1.68 -2.86 11.11
C SER A 99 0.22 -3.22 10.92
N VAL A 100 -0.66 -2.76 11.81
CA VAL A 100 -2.11 -2.99 11.69
C VAL A 100 -2.68 -2.30 10.45
N ALA A 101 -2.25 -1.08 10.15
CA ALA A 101 -2.63 -0.37 8.92
C ALA A 101 -2.21 -1.14 7.65
N GLN A 102 -1.05 -1.79 7.65
CA GLN A 102 -0.64 -2.66 6.55
C GLN A 102 -1.58 -3.86 6.40
N ILE A 103 -1.96 -4.51 7.51
CA ILE A 103 -2.88 -5.66 7.47
C ILE A 103 -4.25 -5.24 6.93
N PHE A 104 -4.75 -4.04 7.28
CA PHE A 104 -5.96 -3.49 6.67
C PHE A 104 -5.81 -3.31 5.16
N ARG A 105 -4.69 -2.74 4.68
CA ARG A 105 -4.43 -2.59 3.23
C ARG A 105 -4.43 -3.94 2.52
N ASP A 106 -3.78 -4.95 3.10
CA ASP A 106 -3.72 -6.30 2.54
C ASP A 106 -5.10 -6.97 2.52
N ALA A 107 -5.91 -6.78 3.57
CA ALA A 107 -7.26 -7.28 3.65
C ALA A 107 -8.20 -6.64 2.62
N LEU A 108 -8.09 -5.32 2.44
CA LEU A 108 -8.88 -4.53 1.48
C LEU A 108 -8.51 -4.80 0.02
N SER A 109 -7.32 -5.33 -0.24
CA SER A 109 -6.91 -5.69 -1.61
C SER A 109 -7.89 -6.65 -2.31
N LYS A 110 -8.65 -7.45 -1.54
CA LYS A 110 -9.70 -8.34 -2.05
C LYS A 110 -10.98 -7.61 -2.46
N HIS A 111 -11.29 -6.50 -1.78
CA HIS A 111 -12.46 -5.68 -2.11
C HIS A 111 -12.24 -4.85 -3.39
N TYR A 112 -10.99 -4.67 -3.82
CA TYR A 112 -10.67 -3.94 -5.04
C TYR A 112 -10.67 -4.85 -6.28
N ARG A 113 -11.57 -4.56 -7.23
CA ARG A 113 -11.87 -5.37 -8.43
C ARG A 113 -10.66 -5.60 -9.35
N SER A 114 -9.58 -4.81 -9.24
CA SER A 114 -8.43 -4.88 -10.15
C SER A 114 -7.26 -5.76 -9.66
N SER A 115 -7.45 -6.54 -8.59
CA SER A 115 -6.34 -7.31 -8.01
C SER A 115 -5.66 -8.21 -9.04
N ARG A 116 -4.33 -8.37 -8.92
CA ARG A 116 -3.52 -9.25 -9.77
C ARG A 116 -4.11 -10.66 -9.86
N GLN A 117 -4.76 -11.13 -8.79
CA GLN A 117 -5.43 -12.43 -8.74
C GLN A 117 -6.63 -12.51 -9.68
N HIS A 118 -7.42 -11.44 -9.80
CA HIS A 118 -8.54 -11.41 -10.74
C HIS A 118 -8.04 -11.46 -12.19
N LYS A 119 -6.97 -10.71 -12.49
CA LYS A 119 -6.31 -10.76 -13.79
C LYS A 119 -5.68 -12.13 -14.08
N GLN A 120 -5.08 -12.77 -13.07
CA GLN A 120 -4.47 -14.09 -13.19
C GLN A 120 -5.52 -15.18 -13.44
N LYS A 121 -6.61 -15.19 -12.65
CA LYS A 121 -7.74 -16.11 -12.88
C LYS A 121 -8.37 -15.90 -14.26
N LYS A 122 -8.55 -14.66 -14.70
CA LYS A 122 -9.02 -14.36 -16.06
C LYS A 122 -8.07 -14.92 -17.13
N ARG A 123 -6.75 -14.75 -16.96
CA ARG A 123 -5.74 -15.31 -17.88
C ARG A 123 -5.76 -16.84 -17.91
N GLN A 124 -5.96 -17.49 -16.76
CA GLN A 124 -6.11 -18.95 -16.67
C GLN A 124 -7.37 -19.43 -17.40
N ALA A 125 -8.52 -18.81 -17.13
CA ALA A 125 -9.77 -19.15 -17.80
C ALA A 125 -9.69 -19.00 -19.34
N ILE A 126 -9.06 -17.93 -19.83
CA ILE A 126 -8.84 -17.73 -21.28
C ILE A 126 -7.93 -18.82 -21.86
N LYS A 127 -6.89 -19.24 -21.12
CA LYS A 127 -5.98 -20.31 -21.55
C LYS A 127 -6.70 -21.67 -21.61
N GLU A 128 -7.52 -21.97 -20.61
CA GLU A 128 -8.33 -23.20 -20.56
C GLU A 128 -9.34 -23.26 -21.71
N GLN A 129 -10.03 -22.16 -21.98
CA GLN A 129 -10.97 -22.06 -23.10
C GLN A 129 -10.27 -22.28 -24.45
N LYS A 130 -9.05 -21.75 -24.65
CA LYS A 130 -8.27 -21.98 -25.86
C LYS A 130 -7.79 -23.43 -26.01
N SER A 131 -7.57 -24.14 -24.91
CA SER A 131 -7.18 -25.56 -24.95
C SER A 131 -8.35 -26.53 -25.13
N MET A 132 -9.60 -26.11 -24.86
CA MET A 132 -10.78 -26.97 -25.00
C MET A 132 -11.55 -26.78 -26.31
N SER A 133 -11.21 -25.78 -27.13
CA SER A 133 -11.71 -25.73 -28.50
C SER A 133 -11.03 -26.85 -29.32
N PRO A 134 -11.78 -27.83 -29.86
CA PRO A 134 -11.21 -28.88 -30.69
C PRO A 134 -10.45 -28.23 -31.86
N PRO A 135 -9.27 -28.76 -32.25
CA PRO A 135 -8.62 -28.30 -33.46
C PRO A 135 -9.59 -28.51 -34.62
N SER A 136 -10.12 -27.41 -35.14
CA SER A 136 -10.92 -27.41 -36.36
C SER A 136 -10.12 -28.15 -37.43
N PRO A 137 -10.68 -29.16 -38.11
CA PRO A 137 -9.97 -29.89 -39.15
C PRO A 137 -9.50 -28.90 -40.21
N SER A 138 -8.20 -28.95 -40.48
CA SER A 138 -7.50 -28.15 -41.47
C SER A 138 -8.11 -28.35 -42.86
N THR A 139 -8.81 -27.33 -43.36
CA THR A 139 -8.98 -27.16 -44.81
C THR A 139 -7.60 -26.90 -45.38
N GLY A 140 -7.10 -27.84 -46.18
CA GLY A 140 -5.72 -27.84 -46.68
C GLY A 140 -5.40 -26.64 -47.58
N PRO A 141 -4.10 -26.29 -47.70
CA PRO A 141 -3.63 -25.32 -48.68
C PRO A 141 -3.62 -25.97 -50.07
N ALA A 142 -4.53 -25.54 -50.94
CA ALA A 142 -4.39 -25.75 -52.37
C ALA A 142 -3.73 -24.50 -52.99
N ASN A 143 -2.51 -24.70 -53.49
CA ASN A 143 -1.78 -23.86 -54.45
C ASN A 143 -2.69 -23.57 -55.69
N ASP A 144 -2.51 -22.61 -56.59
CA ASP A 144 -1.38 -21.73 -56.93
C ASP A 144 -1.87 -20.65 -57.95
N HIS A 145 -1.11 -19.57 -58.06
CA HIS A 145 -0.89 -18.62 -59.20
C HIS A 145 -2.00 -18.18 -60.18
N GLN A 146 -2.19 -16.86 -60.36
CA GLN A 146 -1.54 -16.08 -61.45
C GLN A 146 -1.72 -14.54 -61.30
N ALA A 147 -0.69 -13.81 -61.73
CA ALA A 147 -0.51 -12.37 -61.69
C ALA A 147 -1.40 -11.55 -62.66
N LYS A 148 -1.59 -10.25 -62.34
CA LYS A 148 -1.53 -9.04 -63.21
C LYS A 148 -2.02 -7.81 -62.41
N GLU A 149 -1.12 -6.89 -62.02
CA GLU A 149 -0.78 -5.64 -62.74
C GLU A 149 -1.86 -4.54 -62.55
N CYS A 150 -1.68 -3.65 -61.57
CA CYS A 150 -1.23 -2.24 -61.67
C CYS A 150 -2.37 -1.23 -61.52
N THR A 151 -2.29 -0.35 -60.51
CA THR A 151 -2.28 1.12 -60.72
C THR A 151 -1.97 1.85 -59.42
N ALA A 152 -1.23 2.94 -59.60
CA ALA A 152 -0.54 3.73 -58.59
C ALA A 152 -1.45 4.60 -57.72
N VAL A 153 -0.93 5.08 -56.58
CA VAL A 153 -0.85 6.50 -56.18
C VAL A 153 -0.27 6.58 -54.76
N THR A 154 0.92 7.20 -54.66
CA THR A 154 1.35 8.26 -53.72
C THR A 154 0.83 8.12 -52.26
N THR A 155 1.65 8.09 -51.20
CA THR A 155 2.43 9.25 -50.72
C THR A 155 3.34 8.86 -49.53
N LYS A 156 4.60 9.31 -49.61
CA LYS A 156 5.59 9.73 -48.58
C LYS A 156 5.42 9.29 -47.11
N GLY A 157 6.51 8.76 -46.56
CA GLY A 157 6.61 8.22 -45.20
C GLY A 157 6.73 9.23 -44.08
N SER A 158 6.81 8.71 -42.86
CA SER A 158 7.28 9.46 -41.68
C SER A 158 7.66 8.51 -40.54
N MET A 159 8.89 8.73 -40.09
CA MET A 159 9.48 8.57 -38.76
C MET A 159 8.73 7.81 -37.65
N SER A 160 9.45 6.82 -37.13
CA SER A 160 9.47 6.40 -35.72
C SER A 160 9.49 7.58 -34.74
N GLN A 161 8.52 7.66 -33.83
CA GLN A 161 8.70 8.30 -32.52
C GLN A 161 7.94 7.58 -31.40
N SER A 162 8.70 7.36 -30.33
CA SER A 162 8.25 7.10 -28.97
C SER A 162 7.25 8.15 -28.49
N MET A 163 6.14 7.71 -27.87
CA MET A 163 5.25 8.61 -27.15
C MET A 163 5.55 8.55 -25.65
N SER A 164 6.13 9.66 -25.20
CA SER A 164 6.24 10.13 -23.82
C SER A 164 4.89 10.60 -23.27
N LEU A 165 4.84 10.66 -21.94
CA LEU A 165 3.74 11.07 -21.07
C LEU A 165 3.24 12.49 -21.36
N SER A 166 1.92 12.70 -21.40
CA SER A 166 1.27 13.97 -21.09
C SER A 166 -0.22 13.81 -20.78
N SER A 167 -0.61 14.36 -19.62
CA SER A 167 -1.88 15.04 -19.33
C SER A 167 -3.21 14.37 -19.70
N LEU A 168 -3.80 13.65 -18.73
CA LEU A 168 -5.25 13.47 -18.67
C LEU A 168 -5.86 14.57 -17.81
N ILE A 169 -6.45 15.55 -18.49
CA ILE A 169 -7.42 16.50 -17.95
C ILE A 169 -8.65 15.70 -17.53
N PHE A 170 -8.95 15.67 -16.23
CA PHE A 170 -10.23 15.15 -15.73
C PHE A 170 -11.30 16.22 -15.95
N GLN A 171 -12.09 16.08 -17.03
CA GLN A 171 -13.40 16.70 -17.12
C GLN A 171 -14.33 16.00 -16.13
N THR A 172 -14.80 16.72 -15.12
CA THR A 172 -15.88 16.28 -14.24
C THR A 172 -17.21 16.49 -14.95
N PRO A 173 -18.03 15.45 -15.19
CA PRO A 173 -19.42 15.68 -15.57
C PRO A 173 -20.19 16.18 -14.34
N GLY A 174 -20.79 17.36 -14.49
CA GLY A 174 -21.79 17.88 -13.56
C GLY A 174 -22.98 16.93 -13.48
N VAL A 175 -23.37 16.58 -12.26
CA VAL A 175 -24.61 15.84 -12.01
C VAL A 175 -25.62 16.82 -11.44
N SER A 176 -26.48 17.28 -12.34
CA SER A 176 -27.70 17.99 -12.01
C SER A 176 -28.63 17.08 -11.21
N SER A 177 -29.11 17.64 -10.12
CA SER A 177 -30.43 17.46 -9.52
C SER A 177 -31.43 16.65 -10.37
N THR A 178 -31.90 15.52 -9.83
CA THR A 178 -33.32 15.15 -9.97
C THR A 178 -33.82 14.57 -8.65
N ALA A 179 -34.83 15.25 -8.11
CA ALA A 179 -35.66 14.81 -7.02
C ALA A 179 -36.41 13.52 -7.40
N GLY A 180 -36.43 12.55 -6.50
CA GLY A 180 -37.17 11.30 -6.64
C GLY A 180 -37.58 10.78 -5.28
N MET A 181 -38.57 11.44 -4.69
CA MET A 181 -39.18 11.09 -3.42
C MET A 181 -39.90 9.74 -3.54
N SER A 182 -39.52 8.73 -2.74
CA SER A 182 -40.43 7.64 -2.39
C SER A 182 -40.60 7.60 -0.88
N LYS A 183 -41.87 7.68 -0.49
CA LYS A 183 -42.40 8.02 0.82
C LYS A 183 -42.64 6.71 1.56
N MET A 184 -41.78 6.37 2.53
CA MET A 184 -42.00 5.27 3.47
C MET A 184 -42.41 5.86 4.83
N PRO A 185 -43.66 5.72 5.28
CA PRO A 185 -44.04 6.06 6.64
C PRO A 185 -43.95 4.81 7.53
N GLY A 186 -43.19 4.87 8.63
CA GLY A 186 -43.28 3.78 9.61
C GLY A 186 -42.21 3.69 10.69
N ARG A 187 -42.19 4.65 11.62
CA ARG A 187 -42.14 4.37 13.07
C ARG A 187 -40.88 3.69 13.65
N CYS A 188 -39.68 4.28 13.49
CA CYS A 188 -38.53 3.93 14.35
C CYS A 188 -37.43 4.99 14.40
N THR A 189 -37.71 6.25 14.75
CA THR A 189 -36.66 7.30 14.81
C THR A 189 -36.73 8.27 15.99
N GLN A 190 -37.74 8.22 16.85
CA GLN A 190 -37.88 9.24 17.91
C GLN A 190 -36.93 9.09 19.11
N VAL A 191 -36.30 7.92 19.31
CA VAL A 191 -35.36 7.74 20.44
C VAL A 191 -33.93 8.16 20.07
N LEU A 192 -33.54 8.07 18.79
CA LEU A 192 -32.16 8.34 18.36
C LEU A 192 -31.85 9.84 18.15
N GLN A 193 -32.86 10.67 17.85
CA GLN A 193 -32.66 12.11 17.65
C GLN A 193 -32.50 12.91 18.95
N LYS A 194 -32.96 12.38 20.10
CA LYS A 194 -32.79 13.04 21.40
C LYS A 194 -31.35 12.90 21.92
N ALA A 195 -30.73 11.73 21.75
CA ALA A 195 -29.35 11.48 22.21
C ALA A 195 -28.28 12.26 21.42
N LEU A 196 -28.54 12.62 20.15
CA LEU A 196 -27.62 13.42 19.34
C LEU A 196 -27.69 14.93 19.62
N ARG A 197 -28.72 15.42 20.33
CA ARG A 197 -28.79 16.83 20.74
C ARG A 197 -27.99 17.10 22.01
N ASP A 198 -28.03 16.18 22.98
CA ASP A 198 -27.30 16.33 24.25
C ASP A 198 -25.77 16.21 24.10
N SER A 199 -25.28 15.58 23.02
CA SER A 199 -23.83 15.46 22.77
C SER A 199 -23.20 16.73 22.18
N ARG A 200 -24.00 17.69 21.70
CA ARG A 200 -23.49 18.91 21.04
C ARG A 200 -23.24 20.07 22.01
N GLU A 201 -23.80 20.04 23.21
CA GLU A 201 -23.54 21.08 24.24
C GLU A 201 -22.27 20.84 25.06
N LEU A 202 -21.69 19.64 25.07
CA LEU A 202 -20.45 19.37 25.82
C LEU A 202 -19.16 19.62 25.02
N LEU A 203 -19.26 20.05 23.76
CA LEU A 203 -18.10 20.30 22.88
C LEU A 203 -17.88 21.78 22.53
N SER A 204 -18.70 22.70 23.05
CA SER A 204 -18.54 24.14 22.80
C SER A 204 -17.78 24.90 23.88
N THR A 205 -17.14 24.22 24.84
CA THR A 205 -16.37 24.84 25.92
C THR A 205 -14.84 24.70 25.76
N VAL A 206 -14.36 24.32 24.57
CA VAL A 206 -12.90 24.23 24.28
C VAL A 206 -12.50 25.17 23.14
N GLU A 207 -13.13 26.34 23.06
CA GLU A 207 -12.68 27.44 22.19
C GLU A 207 -12.65 28.72 23.02
N ASP A 208 -11.51 28.98 23.66
CA ASP A 208 -10.79 30.26 23.59
C ASP A 208 -9.59 30.20 24.54
N SER A 209 -8.45 29.75 24.01
CA SER A 209 -7.16 30.05 24.60
C SER A 209 -6.37 30.77 23.52
N THR A 210 -6.71 32.03 23.32
CA THR A 210 -5.99 33.01 22.48
C THR A 210 -4.48 33.01 22.74
N GLU A 211 -4.04 32.55 23.91
CA GLU A 211 -2.64 32.35 24.26
C GLU A 211 -1.92 31.34 23.34
N ASN A 212 -2.58 30.29 22.85
CA ASN A 212 -1.93 29.31 21.96
C ASN A 212 -1.72 29.88 20.54
N GLN A 213 -2.56 30.82 20.11
CA GLN A 213 -2.41 31.47 18.82
C GLN A 213 -1.18 32.39 18.82
N ALA A 214 -0.96 33.15 19.90
CA ALA A 214 0.20 34.02 20.05
C ALA A 214 1.53 33.23 20.06
N VAL A 215 1.54 32.04 20.68
CA VAL A 215 2.73 31.16 20.63
C VAL A 215 2.99 30.67 19.21
N PHE A 216 1.94 30.35 18.44
CA PHE A 216 2.09 29.89 17.07
C PHE A 216 2.57 31.01 16.14
N ASP A 217 2.04 32.22 16.28
CA ASP A 217 2.42 33.39 15.49
C ASP A 217 3.87 33.81 15.83
N SER A 218 4.26 33.80 17.10
CA SER A 218 5.64 34.07 17.52
C SER A 218 6.62 33.03 16.99
N LEU A 219 6.22 31.75 16.93
CA LEU A 219 7.06 30.71 16.32
C LEU A 219 7.16 30.91 14.81
N PHE A 220 6.06 31.26 14.14
CA PHE A 220 6.05 31.47 12.70
C PHE A 220 6.95 32.64 12.29
N ASP A 221 6.86 33.78 12.97
CA ASP A 221 7.73 34.95 12.73
C ASP A 221 9.21 34.64 12.96
N ALA A 222 9.54 33.87 14.00
CA ALA A 222 10.94 33.50 14.29
C ALA A 222 11.60 32.65 13.18
N PHE A 223 10.81 31.91 12.40
CA PHE A 223 11.32 31.05 11.32
C PHE A 223 11.09 31.62 9.91
N ALA A 224 10.14 32.54 9.74
CA ALA A 224 9.82 33.14 8.44
C ALA A 224 11.01 33.91 7.83
N ASP A 225 11.81 34.61 8.65
CA ASP A 225 12.96 35.40 8.18
C ASP A 225 14.15 34.54 7.72
N SER A 226 14.16 33.23 8.02
CA SER A 226 15.25 32.32 7.64
C SER A 226 15.09 31.70 6.24
N VAL A 227 13.92 31.85 5.61
CA VAL A 227 13.65 31.28 4.30
C VAL A 227 13.98 32.33 3.24
N ASN A 228 15.24 32.33 2.80
CA ASN A 228 15.68 33.10 1.64
C ASN A 228 14.88 32.64 0.41
N THR A 229 13.82 33.39 0.04
CA THR A 229 12.86 33.02 -1.01
C THR A 229 13.46 32.99 -2.42
N ASP A 230 14.68 33.49 -2.59
CA ASP A 230 15.37 33.53 -3.89
C ASP A 230 16.05 32.21 -4.28
N SER A 231 16.01 31.18 -3.42
CA SER A 231 16.55 29.86 -3.75
C SER A 231 15.45 28.82 -3.62
N ASN A 232 14.74 28.55 -4.72
CA ASN A 232 13.80 27.44 -4.79
C ASN A 232 14.57 26.12 -4.54
N PRO A 233 14.40 25.46 -3.38
CA PRO A 233 15.15 24.24 -3.05
C PRO A 233 14.74 23.05 -3.93
N TYR A 234 13.72 23.23 -4.77
CA TYR A 234 13.24 22.26 -5.75
C TYR A 234 13.62 22.61 -7.19
N GLU A 235 14.43 23.65 -7.42
CA GLU A 235 15.09 23.73 -8.72
C GLU A 235 16.01 22.51 -8.84
N PRO A 236 15.81 21.65 -9.86
CA PRO A 236 16.68 20.52 -10.08
C PRO A 236 18.08 21.08 -10.27
N THR A 237 18.97 20.82 -9.32
CA THR A 237 20.37 21.23 -9.44
C THR A 237 20.85 20.68 -10.78
N PRO A 238 21.24 21.54 -11.73
CA PRO A 238 21.62 21.08 -13.05
C PRO A 238 22.74 20.07 -12.83
N ILE A 239 22.50 18.83 -13.26
CA ILE A 239 23.52 17.78 -13.22
C ILE A 239 24.64 18.33 -14.08
N ALA A 240 25.71 18.81 -13.43
CA ALA A 240 26.91 19.24 -14.11
C ALA A 240 27.27 18.11 -15.08
N SER A 241 27.30 18.42 -16.37
CA SER A 241 27.67 17.49 -17.43
C SER A 241 29.09 17.03 -17.16
N GLN A 242 29.23 16.04 -16.27
CA GLN A 242 30.50 15.40 -16.03
C GLN A 242 30.82 14.70 -17.33
N VAL A 243 31.83 15.25 -18.02
CA VAL A 243 32.51 14.63 -19.14
C VAL A 243 32.90 13.25 -18.64
N ILE A 244 32.10 12.24 -19.00
CA ILE A 244 32.42 10.84 -18.70
C ILE A 244 33.72 10.60 -19.47
N PRO A 245 34.88 10.41 -18.80
CA PRO A 245 36.09 10.04 -19.51
C PRO A 245 35.79 8.73 -20.23
N GLN A 246 35.95 8.72 -21.56
CA GLN A 246 35.81 7.51 -22.36
C GLN A 246 36.70 6.44 -21.75
N GLN A 247 36.09 5.48 -21.06
CA GLN A 247 36.79 4.30 -20.58
C GLN A 247 37.14 3.46 -21.80
N GLN A 248 38.44 3.36 -22.07
CA GLN A 248 38.95 2.43 -23.06
C GLN A 248 38.51 1.00 -22.71
N PRO A 249 38.18 0.17 -23.71
CA PRO A 249 37.70 -1.19 -23.50
C PRO A 249 38.75 -2.00 -22.72
N ARG A 250 38.39 -2.40 -21.49
CA ARG A 250 39.16 -3.38 -20.73
C ARG A 250 39.09 -4.72 -21.46
N GLN A 251 40.21 -5.14 -22.03
CA GLN A 251 40.38 -6.51 -22.48
C GLN A 251 40.32 -7.43 -21.26
N SER A 252 39.27 -8.23 -21.17
CA SER A 252 39.12 -9.24 -20.14
C SER A 252 39.67 -10.56 -20.67
N SER A 253 40.93 -10.84 -20.32
CA SER A 253 41.50 -12.17 -20.42
C SER A 253 40.94 -13.03 -19.27
N PHE A 254 39.80 -13.67 -19.51
CA PHE A 254 39.31 -14.71 -18.61
C PHE A 254 40.19 -15.96 -18.78
N HIS A 255 41.12 -16.14 -17.84
CA HIS A 255 41.81 -17.41 -17.62
C HIS A 255 40.86 -18.36 -16.90
N PHE A 256 40.39 -19.37 -17.62
CA PHE A 256 39.64 -20.49 -17.09
C PHE A 256 40.65 -21.59 -16.77
N GLY A 257 41.10 -21.67 -15.53
CA GLY A 257 42.02 -22.71 -15.08
C GLY A 257 41.73 -23.07 -13.63
N ASP A 258 41.33 -24.33 -13.44
CA ASP A 258 41.57 -25.25 -12.32
C ASP A 258 41.28 -24.74 -10.88
N VAL A 259 40.62 -25.45 -9.97
CA VAL A 259 40.85 -26.83 -9.53
C VAL A 259 39.62 -27.21 -8.68
N PHE A 260 38.88 -28.25 -9.04
CA PHE A 260 38.00 -28.97 -8.11
C PHE A 260 38.68 -30.30 -7.78
N GLN A 261 39.40 -30.37 -6.66
CA GLN A 261 39.75 -31.65 -6.04
C GLN A 261 38.73 -31.96 -4.96
N ALA A 262 37.97 -33.03 -5.20
CA ALA A 262 37.09 -33.66 -4.24
C ALA A 262 37.93 -34.44 -3.21
N ASN A 263 37.71 -34.17 -1.93
CA ASN A 263 38.15 -35.05 -0.85
C ASN A 263 36.93 -35.80 -0.32
N ILE A 264 36.86 -37.09 -0.66
CA ILE A 264 36.02 -38.10 -0.01
C ILE A 264 36.95 -38.79 1.00
N LEU A 265 36.63 -38.69 2.29
CA LEU A 265 37.20 -39.56 3.31
C LEU A 265 36.06 -40.33 3.98
N VAL A 266 36.33 -41.62 4.11
CA VAL A 266 35.51 -42.74 4.60
C VAL A 266 35.31 -42.65 6.11
#